data_AF-A0A951Z0N3-F1
#
_entry.id   AF-A0A951Z0N3-F1
#
_cell.length_a   1.000
_cell.length_b   1.000
_cell.length_c   1.000
_cell.angle_alpha   90.00
_cell.angle_beta   90.00
_cell.angle_gamma   90.00
#
_symmetry.space_group_name_H-M   'P 1'
#
loop_
_entity.id
_entity.type
_entity.pdbx_description
1 polymer ?
#
loop_
_entity_poly.entity_id
_entity_poly.type
_entity_poly.pdbx_seq_one_letter_code
_entity_poly.pdbx_strand_id
1 'polypeptide(L)'
;MPVRIVTADERLAAANNKTSVAIFGPAGSGKTSLLRTLPPDRTVCLDLEAGMKSVQDWPGASIPIRSFVDFRDLAVLIGGPDPAADPNAWYSAQHHQHARSVYAGSGVEEFLASKSIVFVDSITDLTRQAMAYAKQQPEAFSERTGKPDVRGAYGLLGREVIQALKHLQHAP
;
A
#
# COMPACT_ATOMS: atom_id res chain seq x y z
N MET A 1 0.35 -16.47 14.34
CA MET A 1 0.69 -17.90 14.17
C MET A 1 1.82 -18.26 15.12
N PRO A 2 1.85 -19.46 15.72
CA PRO A 2 2.99 -19.90 16.52
C PRO A 2 4.24 -19.96 15.65
N VAL A 3 5.40 -19.67 16.26
CA VAL A 3 6.70 -19.80 15.58
C VAL A 3 6.88 -21.26 15.15
N ARG A 4 7.14 -21.48 13.86
CA ARG A 4 7.40 -22.81 13.28
C ARG A 4 8.64 -22.79 12.41
N ILE A 5 9.34 -23.92 12.34
CA ILE A 5 10.42 -24.12 11.39
C ILE A 5 9.80 -24.38 10.02
N VAL A 6 10.29 -23.71 8.98
CA VAL A 6 9.89 -23.92 7.58
C VAL A 6 11.05 -24.58 6.84
N THR A 7 10.79 -25.75 6.27
CA THR A 7 11.78 -26.53 5.51
C THR A 7 12.16 -25.86 4.20
N ALA A 8 13.24 -26.34 3.55
CA ALA A 8 13.66 -25.82 2.25
C ALA A 8 12.56 -26.01 1.18
N ASP A 9 11.92 -27.18 1.15
CA ASP A 9 10.87 -27.50 0.21
C ASP A 9 9.62 -26.64 0.46
N GLU A 10 9.24 -26.43 1.72
CA GLU A 10 8.14 -25.51 2.05
C GLU A 10 8.46 -24.07 1.62
N ARG A 11 9.69 -23.58 1.80
CA ARG A 11 10.07 -22.23 1.34
C ARG A 11 10.00 -22.09 -0.18
N LEU A 12 10.30 -23.15 -0.92
CA LEU A 12 10.28 -23.15 -2.39
C LEU A 12 8.87 -23.33 -2.98
N ALA A 13 7.90 -23.79 -2.19
CA ALA A 13 6.52 -23.89 -2.63
C ALA A 13 5.99 -22.51 -3.06
N ALA A 14 5.24 -22.47 -4.16
CA ALA A 14 4.71 -21.23 -4.75
C ALA A 14 3.88 -20.38 -3.76
N ALA A 15 3.31 -21.00 -2.72
CA ALA A 15 2.60 -20.33 -1.65
C ALA A 15 3.49 -19.40 -0.77
N ASN A 16 4.82 -19.51 -0.86
CA ASN A 16 5.77 -18.74 -0.05
C ASN A 16 6.69 -17.83 -0.88
N ASN A 17 6.63 -17.88 -2.22
CA ASN A 17 7.52 -17.14 -3.11
C ASN A 17 6.96 -15.78 -3.54
N LYS A 18 6.76 -14.92 -2.55
CA LYS A 18 6.45 -13.52 -2.79
C LYS A 18 7.68 -12.76 -3.30
N THR A 19 7.52 -12.05 -4.41
CA THR A 19 8.56 -11.16 -4.94
C THR A 19 8.08 -9.71 -4.88
N SER A 20 8.88 -8.83 -4.27
CA SER A 20 8.66 -7.37 -4.31
C SER A 20 9.72 -6.72 -5.17
N VAL A 21 9.31 -5.86 -6.10
CA VAL A 21 10.22 -5.10 -6.99
C VAL A 21 9.88 -3.62 -6.90
N ALA A 22 10.89 -2.78 -6.73
CA ALA A 22 10.75 -1.33 -6.83
C ALA A 22 11.33 -0.85 -8.17
N ILE A 23 10.56 -0.03 -8.90
CA ILE A 23 10.89 0.38 -10.26
C ILE A 23 11.10 1.88 -10.28
N PHE A 24 12.31 2.31 -10.62
CA PHE A 24 12.71 3.72 -10.63
C PHE A 24 13.12 4.15 -12.03
N GLY A 25 12.85 5.42 -12.34
CA GLY A 25 13.19 6.00 -13.64
C GLY A 25 12.51 7.33 -13.86
N PRO A 26 13.02 8.17 -14.79
CA PRO A 26 12.45 9.47 -15.09
C PRO A 26 11.01 9.38 -15.65
N ALA A 27 10.30 10.50 -15.70
CA ALA A 27 9.01 10.57 -16.36
C ALA A 27 9.13 10.11 -17.83
N GLY A 28 8.15 9.34 -18.33
CA GLY A 28 8.18 8.80 -19.69
C GLY A 28 9.09 7.58 -19.91
N SER A 29 9.81 7.09 -18.90
CA SER A 29 10.71 5.92 -19.05
C SER A 29 10.01 4.56 -19.18
N GLY A 30 8.67 4.53 -19.32
CA GLY A 30 7.90 3.30 -19.49
C GLY A 30 7.60 2.50 -18.20
N LYS A 31 7.74 3.09 -17.00
CA LYS A 31 7.44 2.40 -15.73
C LYS A 31 6.03 1.80 -15.69
N THR A 32 5.01 2.62 -15.91
CA THR A 32 3.61 2.19 -15.97
C THR A 32 3.33 1.24 -17.12
N SER A 33 4.06 1.35 -18.24
CA SER A 33 3.92 0.46 -19.40
C SER A 33 4.22 -1.01 -19.08
N LEU A 34 4.93 -1.28 -17.97
CA LEU A 34 5.16 -2.64 -17.48
C LEU A 34 3.86 -3.36 -17.07
N LEU A 35 2.76 -2.66 -16.79
CA LEU A 35 1.45 -3.29 -16.58
C LEU A 35 1.04 -4.19 -17.76
N ARG A 36 1.45 -3.84 -19.00
CA ARG A 36 1.16 -4.61 -20.22
C ARG A 36 1.85 -5.98 -20.26
N THR A 37 2.89 -6.19 -19.45
CA THR A 37 3.61 -7.46 -19.39
C THR A 37 3.07 -8.38 -18.30
N LEU A 38 2.12 -7.91 -17.50
CA LEU A 38 1.53 -8.64 -16.38
C LEU A 38 0.16 -9.23 -16.77
N PRO A 39 -0.23 -10.40 -16.22
CA PRO A 39 -1.53 -11.04 -16.47
C PRO A 39 -2.69 -10.16 -15.95
N PRO A 40 -3.52 -9.57 -16.82
CA PRO A 40 -4.52 -8.57 -16.41
C PRO A 40 -5.59 -9.08 -15.44
N ASP A 41 -5.94 -10.36 -15.54
CA ASP A 41 -6.90 -11.05 -14.68
C ASP A 41 -6.38 -11.23 -13.25
N ARG A 42 -5.06 -11.28 -13.06
CA ARG A 42 -4.38 -11.49 -11.77
C ARG A 42 -3.73 -10.24 -11.19
N THR A 43 -3.73 -9.13 -11.94
CA THR A 43 -3.10 -7.87 -11.54
C THR A 43 -4.14 -6.81 -11.21
N VAL A 44 -3.91 -6.06 -10.13
CA VAL A 44 -4.59 -4.79 -9.83
C VAL A 44 -3.56 -3.67 -9.81
N CYS A 45 -3.88 -2.55 -10.45
CA CYS A 45 -3.13 -1.32 -10.31
C CYS A 45 -3.75 -0.42 -9.22
N LEU A 46 -2.98 -0.04 -8.21
CA LEU A 46 -3.32 1.03 -7.29
C LEU A 46 -2.86 2.34 -7.93
N ASP A 47 -3.79 3.11 -8.51
CA ASP A 47 -3.52 4.33 -9.29
C ASP A 47 -3.59 5.59 -8.39
N LEU A 48 -2.43 6.08 -8.00
CA LEU A 48 -2.23 7.35 -7.31
C LEU A 48 -1.91 8.50 -8.28
N GLU A 49 -1.39 8.23 -9.48
CA GLU A 49 -0.96 9.25 -10.46
C GLU A 49 -2.09 9.82 -11.34
N ALA A 50 -3.34 9.47 -11.06
CA ALA A 50 -4.54 10.04 -11.67
C ALA A 50 -4.62 9.81 -13.20
N GLY A 51 -4.81 8.55 -13.58
CA GLY A 51 -5.48 8.22 -14.83
C GLY A 51 -4.67 7.44 -15.86
N MET A 52 -3.59 6.78 -15.44
CA MET A 52 -2.90 5.72 -16.20
C MET A 52 -2.76 5.98 -17.72
N LYS A 53 -2.48 7.22 -18.13
CA LYS A 53 -2.64 7.67 -19.53
C LYS A 53 -1.81 6.87 -20.53
N SER A 54 -0.68 6.31 -20.10
CA SER A 54 0.23 5.50 -20.90
C SER A 54 -0.28 4.07 -21.17
N VAL A 55 -1.32 3.63 -20.46
CA VAL A 55 -1.86 2.26 -20.50
C VAL A 55 -3.38 2.22 -20.54
N GLN A 56 -4.03 3.20 -21.21
CA GLN A 56 -5.50 3.27 -21.29
C GLN A 56 -6.16 2.05 -21.93
N ASP A 57 -5.43 1.33 -22.78
CA ASP A 57 -5.85 0.09 -23.44
C ASP A 57 -5.46 -1.17 -22.65
N TRP A 58 -4.84 -1.04 -21.48
CA TRP A 58 -4.57 -2.19 -20.62
C TRP A 58 -5.90 -2.72 -20.06
N PRO A 59 -6.22 -4.01 -20.27
CA PRO A 59 -7.53 -4.56 -19.91
C PRO A 59 -7.64 -4.92 -18.42
N GLY A 60 -6.57 -4.71 -17.64
CA GLY A 60 -6.57 -4.96 -16.21
C GLY A 60 -7.30 -3.86 -15.45
N ALA A 61 -7.70 -4.16 -14.23
CA ALA A 61 -8.44 -3.23 -13.40
C ALA A 61 -7.50 -2.37 -12.55
N SER A 62 -7.92 -1.13 -12.32
CA SER A 62 -7.24 -0.17 -11.46
C SER A 62 -8.17 0.38 -10.39
N ILE A 63 -7.63 0.64 -9.20
CA ILE A 63 -8.33 1.34 -8.13
C ILE A 63 -7.69 2.72 -7.98
N PRO A 64 -8.41 3.82 -8.28
CA PRO A 64 -7.90 5.17 -8.08
C PRO A 64 -7.85 5.51 -6.59
N ILE A 65 -6.70 5.99 -6.11
CA ILE A 65 -6.46 6.32 -4.71
C ILE A 65 -6.18 7.81 -4.58
N ARG A 66 -6.98 8.49 -3.75
CA ARG A 66 -6.93 9.95 -3.61
C ARG A 66 -6.41 10.43 -2.25
N SER A 67 -6.34 9.53 -1.26
CA SER A 67 -5.81 9.86 0.06
C SER A 67 -4.89 8.76 0.59
N PHE A 68 -3.99 9.15 1.50
CA PHE A 68 -3.12 8.21 2.18
C PHE A 68 -3.89 7.26 3.10
N VAL A 69 -5.06 7.67 3.60
CA VAL A 69 -5.95 6.82 4.39
C VAL A 69 -6.48 5.69 3.52
N ASP A 70 -7.03 5.99 2.33
CA ASP A 70 -7.52 4.97 1.41
C ASP A 70 -6.42 3.98 1.02
N PHE A 71 -5.18 4.47 0.80
CA PHE A 71 -4.05 3.59 0.53
C PHE A 71 -3.80 2.60 1.67
N ARG A 72 -3.84 3.07 2.93
CA ARG A 72 -3.62 2.22 4.10
C ARG A 72 -4.74 1.21 4.30
N ASP A 73 -6.00 1.61 4.06
CA ASP A 73 -7.14 0.70 4.10
C ASP A 73 -6.97 -0.43 3.07
N LEU A 74 -6.64 -0.09 1.82
CA LEU A 74 -6.42 -1.10 0.79
C LEU A 74 -5.20 -1.97 1.12
N ALA A 75 -4.12 -1.38 1.65
CA ALA A 75 -2.94 -2.13 2.07
C ALA A 75 -3.27 -3.15 3.18
N VAL A 76 -4.09 -2.80 4.18
CA VAL A 76 -4.50 -3.73 5.25
C VAL A 76 -5.50 -4.78 4.76
N LEU A 77 -6.35 -4.46 3.79
CA LEU A 77 -7.21 -5.46 3.13
C LEU A 77 -6.39 -6.47 2.31
N ILE A 78 -5.32 -6.01 1.66
CA ILE A 78 -4.39 -6.87 0.90
C ILE A 78 -3.52 -7.72 1.84
N GLY A 79 -2.92 -7.09 2.86
CA GLY A 79 -1.95 -7.73 3.74
C GLY A 79 -2.54 -8.47 4.94
N GLY A 80 -3.80 -8.22 5.27
CA GLY A 80 -4.39 -8.62 6.53
C GLY A 80 -3.85 -7.83 7.72
N PRO A 81 -4.29 -8.13 8.95
CA PRO A 81 -3.83 -7.41 10.13
C PRO A 81 -2.41 -7.84 10.52
N ASP A 82 -1.56 -6.88 10.86
CA ASP A 82 -0.24 -7.13 11.45
C ASP A 82 -0.42 -7.63 12.91
N PRO A 83 -0.04 -8.89 13.21
CA PRO A 83 -0.20 -9.46 14.54
C PRO A 83 0.65 -8.76 15.63
N ALA A 84 1.67 -8.00 15.23
CA ALA A 84 2.55 -7.27 16.14
C ALA A 84 2.18 -5.79 16.28
N ALA A 85 1.17 -5.32 15.54
CA ALA A 85 0.74 -3.93 15.62
C ALA A 85 -0.02 -3.63 16.93
N ASP A 86 0.18 -2.41 17.46
CA ASP A 86 -0.66 -1.89 18.53
C ASP A 86 -2.15 -1.92 18.10
N PRO A 87 -3.10 -2.22 19.00
CA PRO A 87 -4.52 -2.27 18.66
C PRO A 87 -5.07 -1.00 17.97
N ASN A 88 -4.50 0.17 18.25
CA ASN A 88 -4.93 1.44 17.66
C ASN A 88 -4.11 1.84 16.41
N ALA A 89 -3.14 1.03 15.99
CA ALA A 89 -2.34 1.32 14.81
C ALA A 89 -3.09 1.02 13.49
N TRP A 90 -2.65 1.67 12.42
CA TRP A 90 -3.22 1.56 11.05
C TRP A 90 -3.17 0.17 10.42
N TYR A 91 -2.45 -0.80 10.99
CA TYR A 91 -2.40 -2.17 10.48
C TYR A 91 -2.87 -3.19 11.51
N SER A 92 -3.56 -2.74 12.58
CA SER A 92 -4.06 -3.61 13.62
C SER A 92 -5.26 -4.46 13.16
N ALA A 93 -5.63 -5.47 13.96
CA ALA A 93 -6.87 -6.21 13.75
C ALA A 93 -8.12 -5.31 13.80
N GLN A 94 -8.12 -4.29 14.66
CA GLN A 94 -9.22 -3.33 14.75
C GLN A 94 -9.31 -2.47 13.49
N HIS A 95 -8.18 -1.98 12.98
CA HIS A 95 -8.17 -1.18 11.77
C HIS A 95 -8.52 -2.02 10.53
N HIS A 96 -8.06 -3.27 10.46
CA HIS A 96 -8.49 -4.19 9.40
C HIS A 96 -10.02 -4.35 9.40
N GLN A 97 -10.64 -4.57 10.56
CA GLN A 97 -12.09 -4.65 10.64
C GLN A 97 -12.80 -3.34 10.26
N HIS A 98 -12.20 -2.20 10.62
CA HIS A 98 -12.68 -0.90 10.16
C HIS A 98 -12.66 -0.79 8.63
N ALA A 99 -11.53 -1.08 7.98
CA ALA A 99 -11.41 -1.07 6.52
C ALA A 99 -12.45 -1.99 5.87
N ARG A 100 -12.63 -3.21 6.39
CA ARG A 100 -13.69 -4.13 5.91
C ARG A 100 -15.09 -3.53 6.01
N SER A 101 -15.37 -2.78 7.08
CA SER A 101 -16.66 -2.09 7.24
C SER A 101 -16.85 -0.93 6.25
N VAL A 102 -15.78 -0.19 5.94
CA VAL A 102 -15.80 0.91 4.97
C VAL A 102 -16.11 0.39 3.57
N TYR A 103 -15.54 -0.74 3.19
CA TYR A 103 -15.71 -1.34 1.85
C TYR A 103 -16.78 -2.44 1.79
N ALA A 104 -17.57 -2.62 2.85
CA ALA A 104 -18.59 -3.67 2.92
C ALA A 104 -19.61 -3.54 1.76
N GLY A 105 -19.84 -4.64 1.04
CA GLY A 105 -20.79 -4.68 -0.09
C GLY A 105 -20.29 -4.01 -1.37
N SER A 106 -19.09 -3.43 -1.40
CA SER A 106 -18.50 -2.83 -2.61
C SER A 106 -17.86 -3.84 -3.56
N GLY A 107 -17.54 -5.05 -3.07
CA GLY A 107 -16.78 -6.05 -3.81
C GLY A 107 -15.26 -5.83 -3.80
N VAL A 108 -14.75 -4.76 -3.17
CA VAL A 108 -13.31 -4.42 -3.16
C VAL A 108 -12.48 -5.48 -2.44
N GLU A 109 -12.94 -6.00 -1.30
CA GLU A 109 -12.22 -7.03 -0.54
C GLU A 109 -12.09 -8.32 -1.37
N GLU A 110 -13.20 -8.81 -1.93
CA GLU A 110 -13.23 -10.02 -2.76
C GLU A 110 -12.40 -9.84 -4.03
N PHE A 111 -12.48 -8.66 -4.65
CA PHE A 111 -11.69 -8.33 -5.82
C PHE A 111 -10.20 -8.31 -5.50
N LEU A 112 -9.76 -7.66 -4.42
CA LEU A 112 -8.35 -7.63 -4.02
C LEU A 112 -7.83 -9.03 -3.69
N ALA A 113 -8.61 -9.84 -2.97
CA ALA A 113 -8.26 -11.22 -2.65
C ALA A 113 -8.11 -12.11 -3.91
N SER A 114 -8.73 -11.72 -5.03
CA SER A 114 -8.59 -12.43 -6.30
C SER A 114 -7.31 -12.09 -7.07
N LYS A 115 -6.49 -11.15 -6.58
CA LYS A 115 -5.31 -10.61 -7.30
C LYS A 115 -4.03 -11.06 -6.63
N SER A 116 -3.19 -11.75 -7.40
CA SER A 116 -1.87 -12.18 -6.94
C SER A 116 -0.77 -11.15 -7.21
N ILE A 117 -1.07 -10.07 -7.93
CA ILE A 117 -0.11 -9.03 -8.28
C ILE A 117 -0.73 -7.66 -7.98
N VAL A 118 -0.06 -6.91 -7.11
CA VAL A 118 -0.40 -5.52 -6.78
C VAL A 118 0.66 -4.62 -7.40
N PHE A 119 0.26 -3.78 -8.33
CA PHE A 119 1.10 -2.75 -8.94
C PHE A 119 0.76 -1.40 -8.32
N VAL A 120 1.73 -0.74 -7.68
CA VAL A 120 1.52 0.58 -7.04
C VAL A 120 2.08 1.67 -7.94
N ASP A 121 1.21 2.51 -8.50
CA ASP A 121 1.58 3.62 -9.38
C ASP A 121 1.12 4.96 -8.79
N SER A 122 1.90 5.69 -8.01
CA SER A 122 3.33 5.48 -7.75
C SER A 122 3.73 5.77 -6.31
N ILE A 123 4.93 5.32 -5.93
CA ILE A 123 5.57 5.66 -4.65
C ILE A 123 5.75 7.19 -4.51
N THR A 124 5.94 7.90 -5.63
CA THR A 124 6.09 9.36 -5.62
C THR A 124 4.81 10.03 -5.12
N ASP A 125 3.67 9.71 -5.71
CA ASP A 125 2.40 10.29 -5.29
C ASP A 125 1.90 9.73 -3.95
N LEU A 126 2.24 8.47 -3.61
CA LEU A 126 2.04 7.94 -2.26
C LEU A 126 2.73 8.82 -1.21
N THR A 127 4.00 9.17 -1.46
CA THR A 127 4.80 10.01 -0.57
C THR A 127 4.21 11.42 -0.45
N ARG A 128 3.65 11.98 -1.52
CA ARG A 128 2.96 13.29 -1.48
C ARG A 128 1.68 13.22 -0.64
N GLN A 129 0.87 12.19 -0.81
CA GLN A 129 -0.35 11.99 -0.02
C GLN A 129 0.01 11.76 1.47
N ALA A 130 1.03 10.95 1.75
CA ALA A 130 1.52 10.73 3.11
C ALA A 130 2.07 12.03 3.74
N MET A 131 2.69 12.92 2.97
CA MET A 131 3.15 14.22 3.46
C MET A 131 1.96 15.14 3.79
N ALA A 132 0.91 15.13 2.96
CA ALA A 132 -0.31 15.88 3.24
C ALA A 132 -0.98 15.40 4.53
N TYR A 133 -1.01 14.07 4.76
CA TYR A 133 -1.45 13.47 6.02
C TYR A 133 -0.55 13.88 7.19
N ALA A 134 0.77 13.74 7.04
CA ALA A 134 1.74 13.98 8.12
C ALA A 134 1.68 15.41 8.66
N LYS A 135 1.49 16.41 7.79
CA LYS A 135 1.35 17.83 8.18
C LYS A 135 0.13 18.13 9.07
N GLN A 136 -0.84 17.23 9.13
CA GLN A 136 -2.05 17.38 9.95
C GLN A 136 -1.92 16.69 11.31
N GLN A 137 -0.85 15.91 11.52
CA GLN A 137 -0.68 15.15 12.76
C GLN A 137 -0.05 15.99 13.87
N PRO A 138 -0.31 15.67 15.15
CA PRO A 138 0.25 16.41 16.28
C PRO A 138 1.77 16.58 16.23
N GLU A 139 2.50 15.56 15.78
CA GLU A 139 3.97 15.57 15.66
C GLU A 139 4.49 16.58 14.63
N ALA A 140 3.64 17.08 13.73
CA ALA A 140 3.97 18.15 12.81
C ALA A 140 3.80 19.56 13.42
N PHE A 141 3.58 19.66 14.74
CA PHE A 141 3.48 20.93 15.45
C PHE A 141 4.41 20.95 16.68
N SER A 142 5.02 22.12 16.92
CA SER A 142 5.89 22.31 18.09
C SER A 142 5.06 22.34 19.37
N GLU A 143 5.33 21.43 20.32
CA GLU A 143 4.67 21.41 21.63
C GLU A 143 4.84 22.75 22.40
N ARG A 144 5.99 23.41 22.24
CA ARG A 144 6.29 24.69 22.90
C ARG A 144 5.53 25.88 22.31
N THR A 145 5.32 25.90 20.99
CA THR A 145 4.86 27.12 20.29
C THR A 145 3.56 26.95 19.50
N GLY A 146 3.08 25.72 19.31
CA GLY A 146 1.96 25.36 18.46
C GLY A 146 2.19 25.60 16.95
N LYS A 147 3.36 26.11 16.56
CA LYS A 147 3.68 26.40 15.15
C LYS A 147 4.02 25.12 14.39
N PRO A 148 3.76 25.06 13.06
CA PRO A 148 4.16 23.93 12.24
C PRO A 148 5.66 23.60 12.38
N ASP A 149 5.96 22.34 12.69
CA ASP A 149 7.29 21.75 12.70
C ASP A 149 7.48 20.84 11.49
N VAL A 150 8.19 21.37 10.50
CA VAL A 150 8.51 20.65 9.26
C VAL A 150 9.34 19.39 9.53
N ARG A 151 10.21 19.39 10.55
CA ARG A 151 11.06 18.22 10.84
C ARG A 151 10.22 17.06 11.35
N GLY A 152 9.26 17.35 12.23
CA GLY A 152 8.28 16.37 12.71
C GLY A 152 7.45 15.77 11.57
N ALA A 153 6.97 16.62 10.66
CA ALA A 153 6.23 16.17 9.47
C ALA A 153 7.06 15.24 8.56
N TYR A 154 8.33 15.57 8.28
CA TYR A 154 9.21 14.69 7.48
C TYR A 154 9.57 13.40 8.20
N GLY A 155 9.78 13.45 9.52
CA GLY A 155 10.02 12.26 10.33
C GLY A 155 8.82 11.30 10.28
N LEU A 156 7.60 11.84 10.36
CA LEU A 156 6.38 11.06 10.27
C LEU A 156 6.15 10.53 8.85
N LEU A 157 6.36 11.35 7.80
CA LEU A 157 6.32 10.91 6.41
C LEU A 157 7.15 9.64 6.19
N GLY A 158 8.42 9.68 6.62
CA GLY A 158 9.34 8.57 6.43
C GLY A 158 8.84 7.29 7.09
N ARG A 159 8.36 7.37 8.33
CA ARG A 159 7.81 6.22 9.06
C ARG A 159 6.56 5.65 8.37
N GLU A 160 5.61 6.51 8.02
CA GLU A 160 4.32 6.11 7.44
C GLU A 160 4.50 5.45 6.06
N VAL A 161 5.32 6.03 5.18
CA VAL A 161 5.57 5.44 3.85
C VAL A 161 6.31 4.11 3.97
N ILE A 162 7.35 4.03 4.82
CA ILE A 162 8.08 2.77 5.04
C ILE A 162 7.16 1.71 5.63
N GLN A 163 6.32 2.06 6.61
CA GLN A 163 5.39 1.12 7.23
C GLN A 163 4.40 0.57 6.20
N ALA A 164 3.84 1.44 5.35
CA ALA A 164 2.88 1.04 4.32
C ALA A 164 3.49 0.14 3.25
N LEU A 165 4.70 0.48 2.76
CA LEU A 165 5.42 -0.35 1.79
C LEU A 165 5.85 -1.69 2.41
N LYS A 166 6.28 -1.70 3.68
CA LYS A 166 6.64 -2.92 4.40
C LYS A 166 5.42 -3.82 4.64
N HIS A 167 4.25 -3.23 4.89
CA HIS A 167 3.01 -3.98 5.04
C HIS A 167 2.66 -4.71 3.74
N LEU A 168 2.68 -4.02 2.60
CA LEU A 168 2.54 -4.66 1.28
C LEU A 168 3.67 -5.65 0.97
N GLN A 169 4.88 -5.41 1.49
CA GLN A 169 6.00 -6.36 1.36
C GLN A 169 5.76 -7.68 2.09
N HIS A 170 4.91 -7.71 3.11
CA HIS A 170 4.58 -8.91 3.87
C HIS A 170 3.18 -9.48 3.60
N ALA A 171 2.42 -8.84 2.70
CA ALA A 171 1.15 -9.38 2.24
C ALA A 171 1.34 -10.81 1.66
N PRO A 172 0.39 -11.72 1.91
CA PRO A 172 0.47 -13.12 1.48
C PRO A 172 0.45 -13.29 -0.05
#